data_AF-A0A7W4VSW7-F1
#
_entry.id   AF-A0A7W4VSW7-F1
#
_cell.length_a   1.000
_cell.length_b   1.000
_cell.length_c   1.000
_cell.angle_alpha   90.00
_cell.angle_beta   90.00
_cell.angle_gamma   90.00
#
_symmetry.space_group_name_H-M   'P 1'
#
loop_
_entity.id
_entity.type
_entity.pdbx_description
1 polymer ?
#
loop_
_entity_poly.entity_id
_entity_poly.type
_entity_poly.pdbx_seq_one_letter_code
_entity_poly.pdbx_strand_id
1 'polypeptide(L)'
;MTTTPQSTAPAPQTELSLSEVIDGMDGFDELAVEKHFDDFNVYDVVGAQGGARPRDMVKALRVGVFLVRRTEGANDKDAYQAAMKMPGKKLHEFFPDDPEEIDPDDPDTDAGKDDSEPA
;
A
#
# COMPACT_ATOMS: atom_id res chain seq x y z
N MET A 1 -32.61 -5.58 -24.55
CA MET A 1 -31.25 -5.89 -24.06
C MET A 1 -31.05 -5.03 -22.84
N THR A 2 -31.17 -5.60 -21.64
CA THR A 2 -31.13 -4.82 -20.38
C THR A 2 -29.79 -5.11 -19.72
N THR A 3 -28.89 -4.14 -19.77
CA THR A 3 -27.55 -4.20 -19.18
C THR A 3 -27.67 -3.97 -17.67
N THR A 4 -27.43 -5.02 -16.88
CA THR A 4 -27.29 -4.92 -15.42
C THR A 4 -25.95 -4.25 -15.11
N PRO A 5 -25.90 -3.14 -14.34
CA PRO A 5 -24.62 -2.62 -13.85
C PRO A 5 -24.07 -3.62 -12.82
N GLN A 6 -22.94 -4.22 -13.16
CA GLN A 6 -22.17 -5.07 -12.26
C GLN A 6 -21.59 -4.14 -11.18
N SER A 7 -22.29 -4.05 -10.05
CA SER A 7 -21.82 -3.32 -8.87
C SER A 7 -20.70 -4.13 -8.21
N THR A 8 -19.50 -3.99 -8.74
CA THR A 8 -18.27 -4.43 -8.06
C THR A 8 -18.06 -3.46 -6.90
N ALA A 9 -18.46 -3.86 -5.69
CA ALA A 9 -18.13 -3.08 -4.50
C ALA A 9 -16.59 -2.92 -4.47
N PRO A 10 -16.04 -1.69 -4.37
CA PRO A 10 -14.61 -1.52 -4.23
C PRO A 10 -14.18 -2.25 -2.95
N ALA A 11 -13.00 -2.86 -2.99
CA ALA A 11 -12.38 -3.37 -1.77
C ALA A 11 -12.31 -2.22 -0.74
N PRO A 12 -12.21 -2.50 0.57
CA PRO A 12 -11.78 -1.44 1.49
C PRO A 12 -10.40 -0.99 1.01
N GLN A 13 -10.32 0.21 0.45
CA GLN A 13 -9.10 0.85 0.00
C GLN A 13 -8.93 2.08 0.88
N THR A 14 -7.73 2.26 1.41
CA THR A 14 -7.36 3.53 2.04
C THR A 14 -7.03 4.54 0.94
N GLU A 15 -7.27 5.83 1.19
CA GLU A 15 -6.82 6.90 0.29
C GLU A 15 -5.33 7.21 0.47
N LEU A 16 -4.75 6.77 1.60
CA LEU A 16 -3.34 6.97 1.96
C LEU A 16 -2.48 5.83 1.41
N SER A 17 -1.34 6.19 0.82
CA SER A 17 -0.27 5.24 0.47
C SER A 17 0.31 4.57 1.72
N LEU A 18 1.05 3.47 1.54
CA LEU A 18 1.73 2.82 2.66
C LEU A 18 2.77 3.76 3.30
N SER A 19 3.55 4.46 2.47
CA SER A 19 4.53 5.50 2.86
C SER A 19 3.90 6.54 3.78
N GLU A 20 2.78 7.14 3.39
CA GLU A 20 2.09 8.16 4.19
C GLU A 20 1.59 7.64 5.54
N VAL A 21 1.10 6.40 5.58
CA VAL A 21 0.66 5.77 6.84
C VAL A 21 1.82 5.54 7.78
N ILE A 22 2.98 5.13 7.25
CA ILE A 22 4.19 4.92 8.05
C ILE A 22 4.79 6.26 8.52
N ASP A 23 4.84 7.27 7.66
CA ASP A 23 5.34 8.60 8.02
C ASP A 23 4.47 9.30 9.07
N GLY A 24 3.18 8.96 9.13
CA GLY A 24 2.25 9.44 10.13
C GLY A 24 2.33 8.74 11.49
N MET A 25 3.18 7.72 11.65
CA MET A 25 3.31 6.98 12.90
C MET A 25 3.84 7.85 14.04
N ASP A 26 3.29 7.67 15.23
CA ASP A 26 3.86 8.20 16.46
C ASP A 26 4.61 7.12 17.28
N GLY A 27 5.27 7.53 18.37
CA GLY A 27 6.02 6.60 19.22
C GLY A 27 5.15 5.54 19.93
N PHE A 28 3.83 5.72 20.02
CA PHE A 28 2.92 4.67 20.52
C PHE A 28 2.58 3.67 19.42
N ASP A 29 2.49 4.12 18.18
CA ASP A 29 2.29 3.28 17.01
C ASP A 29 3.48 2.35 16.79
N GLU A 30 4.70 2.89 16.90
CA GLU A 30 5.94 2.10 16.84
C GLU A 30 5.94 0.97 17.87
N LEU A 31 5.66 1.28 19.14
CA LEU A 31 5.59 0.30 20.22
C LEU A 31 4.50 -0.76 19.97
N ALA A 32 3.36 -0.37 19.40
CA ALA A 32 2.28 -1.29 19.09
C ALA A 32 2.67 -2.23 17.94
N VAL A 33 3.38 -1.73 16.93
CA VAL A 33 3.90 -2.53 15.83
C VAL A 33 4.94 -3.53 16.32
N GLU A 34 5.94 -3.09 17.09
CA GLU A 34 6.97 -3.98 17.66
C GLU A 34 6.33 -5.13 18.47
N LYS A 35 5.37 -4.78 19.33
CA LYS A 35 4.66 -5.75 20.18
C LYS A 35 3.84 -6.78 19.39
N HIS A 36 3.22 -6.37 18.29
CA HIS A 36 2.31 -7.23 17.53
C HIS A 36 2.97 -7.93 16.34
N PHE A 37 4.11 -7.44 15.88
CA PHE A 37 4.79 -7.91 14.68
C PHE A 37 6.22 -8.40 14.95
N ASP A 38 6.52 -8.88 16.17
CA ASP A 38 7.80 -9.50 16.54
C ASP A 38 9.01 -8.56 16.30
N ASP A 39 8.99 -7.37 16.92
CA ASP A 39 10.07 -6.36 16.83
C ASP A 39 10.37 -5.93 15.38
N PHE A 40 9.35 -5.92 14.53
CA PHE A 40 9.49 -5.56 13.12
C PHE A 40 9.59 -4.06 12.94
N ASN A 41 10.72 -3.62 12.39
CA ASN A 41 10.92 -2.25 11.96
C ASN A 41 10.42 -2.08 10.52
N VAL A 42 9.32 -1.35 10.36
CA VAL A 42 8.70 -1.11 9.05
C VAL A 42 9.47 -0.10 8.19
N TYR A 43 10.19 0.84 8.81
CA TYR A 43 10.98 1.84 8.09
C TYR A 43 12.12 1.21 7.28
N ASP A 44 12.71 0.13 7.79
CA ASP A 44 13.77 -0.62 7.10
C ASP A 44 13.28 -1.28 5.81
N VAL A 45 11.96 -1.48 5.68
CA VAL A 45 11.34 -2.14 4.53
C VAL A 45 10.88 -1.13 3.49
N VAL A 46 10.19 -0.07 3.93
CA VAL A 46 9.69 0.98 3.03
C VAL A 46 10.82 1.84 2.46
N GLY A 47 11.89 2.08 3.23
CA GLY A 47 13.04 2.88 2.79
C GLY A 47 14.16 2.10 2.07
N ALA A 48 13.98 0.80 1.80
CA ALA A 48 15.05 -0.04 1.25
C ALA A 48 15.35 0.26 -0.22
N GLN A 49 16.44 0.98 -0.51
CA GLN A 49 16.89 1.31 -1.87
C GLN A 49 17.21 0.10 -2.78
N GLY A 50 17.36 -1.10 -2.21
CA GLY A 50 17.58 -2.35 -2.95
C GLY A 50 16.35 -3.23 -3.12
N GLY A 51 15.18 -2.71 -2.73
CA GLY A 51 13.92 -3.46 -2.67
C GLY A 51 13.81 -4.33 -1.41
N ALA A 52 12.62 -4.35 -0.83
CA ALA A 52 12.29 -5.26 0.26
C ALA A 52 12.14 -6.70 -0.23
N ARG A 53 12.45 -7.68 0.62
CA ARG A 53 12.08 -9.07 0.33
C ARG A 53 10.56 -9.16 0.26
N PRO A 54 9.97 -9.98 -0.64
CA PRO A 54 8.52 -10.06 -0.80
C PRO A 54 7.76 -10.39 0.49
N ARG A 55 8.35 -11.21 1.37
CA ARG A 55 7.77 -11.52 2.68
C ARG A 55 7.73 -10.32 3.63
N ASP A 56 8.77 -9.50 3.60
CA ASP A 56 8.89 -8.31 4.46
C ASP A 56 7.94 -7.21 3.97
N MET A 57 7.80 -7.06 2.64
CA MET A 57 6.81 -6.14 2.05
C MET A 57 5.37 -6.52 2.42
N VAL A 58 5.01 -7.81 2.36
CA VAL A 58 3.69 -8.27 2.82
C VAL A 58 3.49 -7.99 4.31
N LYS A 59 4.55 -8.08 5.12
CA LYS A 59 4.50 -7.75 6.55
C LYS A 59 4.30 -6.23 6.74
N ALA A 60 4.99 -5.38 5.98
CA ALA A 60 4.82 -3.94 5.98
C ALA A 60 3.39 -3.52 5.58
N LEU A 61 2.82 -4.11 4.54
CA LEU A 61 1.42 -3.86 4.15
C LEU A 61 0.44 -4.22 5.28
N ARG A 62 0.68 -5.32 6.00
CA ARG A 62 -0.13 -5.70 7.16
C ARG A 62 0.03 -4.71 8.32
N VAL A 63 1.23 -4.18 8.54
CA VAL A 63 1.46 -3.11 9.51
C VAL A 63 0.66 -1.87 9.12
N GLY A 64 0.69 -1.46 7.85
CA GLY A 64 -0.13 -0.35 7.36
C GLY A 64 -1.62 -0.57 7.65
N VAL A 65 -2.16 -1.77 7.36
CA VAL A 65 -3.58 -2.07 7.63
C VAL A 65 -3.87 -1.99 9.13
N PHE A 66 -2.96 -2.50 9.96
CA PHE A 66 -3.07 -2.42 11.42
C PHE A 66 -3.15 -0.96 11.90
N LEU A 67 -2.31 -0.08 11.37
CA LEU A 67 -2.28 1.34 11.72
C LEU A 67 -3.54 2.07 11.27
N VAL A 68 -3.97 1.87 10.01
CA VAL A 68 -5.23 2.44 9.49
C VAL A 68 -6.43 2.00 10.35
N ARG A 69 -6.48 0.74 10.79
CA ARG A 69 -7.56 0.29 11.68
C ARG A 69 -7.50 0.95 13.06
N ARG A 70 -6.31 1.24 13.58
CA ARG A 70 -6.15 1.94 14.86
C ARG A 70 -6.59 3.40 14.75
N THR A 71 -6.29 4.08 13.64
CA THR A 71 -6.77 5.46 13.41
C THR A 71 -8.29 5.52 13.22
N GLU A 72 -8.91 4.47 12.68
CA GLU A 72 -10.38 4.28 12.66
C GLU A 72 -10.98 3.96 14.05
N GLY A 73 -10.17 3.80 15.09
CA GLY A 73 -10.60 3.56 16.47
C GLY A 73 -10.68 2.09 16.88
N ALA A 74 -10.19 1.15 16.07
CA ALA A 74 -10.07 -0.24 16.50
C ALA A 74 -8.96 -0.39 17.56
N ASN A 75 -9.17 -1.28 18.53
CA ASN A 75 -8.11 -1.65 19.47
C ASN A 75 -7.04 -2.52 18.78
N ASP A 76 -5.85 -2.57 19.35
CA ASP A 76 -4.69 -3.27 18.77
C ASP A 76 -4.98 -4.72 18.39
N LYS A 77 -5.76 -5.45 19.22
CA LYS A 77 -6.07 -6.85 18.98
C LYS A 77 -6.94 -7.01 17.73
N ASP A 78 -7.99 -6.21 17.61
CA ASP A 78 -8.92 -6.28 16.47
C ASP A 78 -8.26 -5.75 15.19
N ALA A 79 -7.49 -4.67 15.28
CA ALA A 79 -6.68 -4.15 14.18
C ALA A 79 -5.70 -5.19 13.65
N TYR A 80 -4.98 -5.87 14.56
CA TYR A 80 -4.01 -6.90 14.19
C TYR A 80 -4.69 -8.10 13.53
N GLN A 81 -5.82 -8.55 14.09
CA GLN A 81 -6.60 -9.64 13.52
C GLN A 81 -7.14 -9.29 12.13
N ALA A 82 -7.58 -8.05 11.92
CA ALA A 82 -8.03 -7.58 10.62
C ALA A 82 -6.89 -7.62 9.58
N ALA A 83 -5.71 -7.11 9.94
CA ALA A 83 -4.53 -7.14 9.09
C ALA A 83 -4.09 -8.59 8.74
N MET A 84 -4.09 -9.50 9.72
CA MET A 84 -3.68 -10.90 9.49
C MET A 84 -4.69 -11.72 8.65
N LYS A 85 -5.98 -11.41 8.75
CA LYS A 85 -7.03 -12.09 7.99
C LYS A 85 -7.12 -11.64 6.54
N MET A 86 -6.49 -10.52 6.19
CA MET A 86 -6.53 -10.01 4.84
C MET A 86 -5.66 -10.86 3.90
N PRO A 87 -6.20 -11.37 2.77
CA PRO A 87 -5.43 -12.09 1.78
C PRO A 87 -4.30 -11.23 1.20
N GLY A 88 -3.17 -11.82 0.83
CA GLY A 88 -2.02 -11.12 0.24
C GLY A 88 -2.40 -10.18 -0.92
N LYS A 89 -3.21 -10.68 -1.86
CA LYS A 89 -3.69 -9.86 -2.99
C LYS A 89 -4.49 -8.62 -2.53
N LYS A 90 -5.28 -8.75 -1.47
CA LYS A 90 -6.08 -7.65 -0.92
C LYS A 90 -5.24 -6.63 -0.18
N LEU A 91 -4.09 -7.02 0.38
CA LEU A 91 -3.15 -6.09 1.01
C LEU A 91 -2.51 -5.15 -0.01
N HIS A 92 -2.12 -5.67 -1.18
CA HIS A 92 -1.61 -4.84 -2.27
C HIS A 92 -2.69 -3.93 -2.86
N GLU A 93 -3.94 -4.39 -2.98
CA GLU A 93 -5.05 -3.56 -3.43
C GLU A 93 -5.51 -2.54 -2.37
N PHE A 94 -5.10 -2.68 -1.10
CA PHE A 94 -5.58 -1.86 0.01
C PHE A 94 -4.95 -0.47 -0.02
N PHE A 95 -3.66 -0.40 -0.33
CA PHE A 95 -2.91 0.84 -0.49
C PHE A 95 -2.86 1.20 -1.97
N PRO A 96 -3.13 2.46 -2.35
CA PRO A 96 -2.86 2.92 -3.69
C PRO A 96 -1.35 2.86 -3.96
N ASP A 97 -0.98 2.55 -5.20
CA ASP A 97 0.38 2.80 -5.67
C ASP A 97 0.67 4.30 -5.50
N ASP A 98 1.82 4.63 -4.93
CA ASP A 98 2.20 6.02 -4.69
C ASP A 98 2.36 6.72 -6.05
N PRO A 99 1.59 7.79 -6.34
CA PRO A 99 1.62 8.43 -7.65
C PRO A 99 2.97 9.08 -7.99
N GLU A 100 3.91 9.16 -7.04
CA GLU A 100 5.26 9.70 -7.24
C GLU A 100 6.33 8.64 -7.58
N GLU A 101 6.01 7.34 -7.67
CA GLU A 101 6.91 6.38 -8.33
C GLU A 101 6.76 6.50 -9.85
N ILE A 102 7.45 7.48 -10.44
CA ILE A 102 7.82 7.44 -11.86
C ILE A 102 8.73 6.21 -12.01
N ASP A 103 8.17 5.08 -12.45
CA ASP A 103 8.94 3.89 -12.76
C ASP A 103 9.94 4.27 -13.88
N PRO A 104 11.26 4.35 -13.60
CA PRO A 104 12.24 4.78 -14.59
C PRO A 104 12.41 3.75 -15.74
N ASP A 105 11.79 2.57 -15.61
CA ASP A 105 11.77 1.48 -16.59
C ASP A 105 10.43 1.35 -17.34
N ASP A 106 9.46 2.26 -17.14
CA ASP A 106 8.36 2.43 -18.10
C ASP A 106 8.86 3.43 -19.17
N PRO A 107 9.38 2.97 -20.32
CA PRO A 107 9.69 3.88 -21.39
C PRO A 107 8.37 4.49 -21.81
N ASP A 108 8.22 5.76 -21.47
CA ASP A 108 7.26 6.69 -22.06
C ASP A 108 7.50 6.72 -23.58
N THR A 109 7.04 5.67 -24.27
CA THR A 109 6.85 5.69 -25.71
C THR A 109 5.45 6.19 -25.95
N ASP A 110 5.20 7.45 -25.56
CA ASP A 110 4.34 8.30 -26.35
C ASP A 110 5.00 8.39 -27.73
N ALA A 111 4.64 7.42 -28.56
CA ALA A 111 4.92 7.40 -29.98
C ALA A 111 4.13 8.54 -30.61
N GLY A 112 4.63 9.76 -30.42
CA GLY A 112 4.26 10.94 -31.16
C GLY A 112 4.60 10.72 -32.63
N LYS A 113 3.67 10.09 -33.35
CA LYS A 113 3.41 10.43 -34.75
C LYS A 113 3.19 11.94 -34.79
N ASP A 114 4.16 12.67 -35.34
CA ASP A 114 3.77 13.79 -36.18
C ASP A 114 4.69 13.88 -37.39
N ASP A 115 4.00 13.87 -38.53
CA ASP A 115 4.45 13.96 -39.90
C ASP A 115 4.91 15.40 -40.16
N SER A 116 6.14 15.61 -40.61
CA SER A 116 6.52 16.89 -41.23
C SER A 116 7.68 16.69 -42.20
N GLU A 117 7.27 16.53 -43.45
CA GLU A 117 8.00 16.71 -44.71
C GLU A 117 9.00 17.89 -44.68
N PRO A 118 10.11 17.81 -45.43
CA PRO A 118 10.64 19.01 -46.05
C PRO A 118 10.82 18.86 -47.58
N ALA A 119 10.15 19.78 -48.28
CA ALA A 119 10.38 20.42 -49.59
C ALA A 119 11.35 19.79 -50.60
#